data_AF-A0A0F9SSE3-F1
#
_entry.id   AF-A0A0F9SSE3-F1
#
_cell.length_a   1.000
_cell.length_b   1.000
_cell.length_c   1.000
_cell.angle_alpha   90.00
_cell.angle_beta   90.00
_cell.angle_gamma   90.00
#
_symmetry.space_group_name_H-M   'P 1'
#
loop_
_entity.id
_entity.type
_entity.pdbx_description
1 polymer ?
#
loop_
_entity_poly.entity_id
_entity_poly.type
_entity_poly.pdbx_seq_one_letter_code
_entity_poly.pdbx_strand_id
1 'polypeptide(L)' 'MPEKYKIQLPLETNAPIPMALVYNRDRNRMGEIPITKEIRDLFPPGVVKIFIEGSFNPKDGTLDVKVIHPDPNAFDW' A
#
# COMPACT_ATOMS: atom_id res chain seq x y z
N MET A 1 -15.99 2.45 -9.72
CA MET A 1 -15.96 2.70 -8.26
C MET A 1 -14.50 2.61 -7.82
N PRO A 2 -14.03 3.41 -6.85
CA PRO A 2 -12.68 3.27 -6.31
C PRO A 2 -12.51 1.84 -5.74
N GLU A 3 -11.40 1.19 -6.05
CA GLU A 3 -11.07 -0.11 -5.46
C GLU A 3 -10.34 0.08 -4.14
N LYS A 4 -10.44 -0.91 -3.25
CA LYS A 4 -9.82 -0.87 -1.93
C LYS A 4 -8.55 -1.70 -1.91
N TYR A 5 -7.44 -1.13 -1.45
CA TYR A 5 -6.15 -1.81 -1.38
C TYR A 5 -5.50 -1.71 0.00
N LYS A 6 -4.77 -2.78 0.37
CA LYS A 6 -3.81 -2.75 1.49
C LYS A 6 -2.45 -2.37 0.92
N ILE A 7 -1.75 -1.48 1.58
CA ILE A 7 -0.32 -1.25 1.32
C ILE A 7 0.44 -1.58 2.59
N GLN A 8 1.46 -2.42 2.48
CA GLN A 8 2.23 -2.89 3.61
C GLN A 8 3.73 -2.66 3.37
N LEU A 9 4.38 -1.98 4.31
CA LEU A 9 5.83 -1.83 4.33
C LEU A 9 6.49 -3.18 4.65
N PRO A 10 7.68 -3.46 4.09
CA PRO A 10 8.45 -4.64 4.46
C PRO A 10 8.93 -4.49 5.92
N LEU A 11 8.87 -5.57 6.70
CA LEU A 11 9.40 -5.58 8.07
C LEU A 11 10.93 -5.62 8.06
N GLU A 12 11.51 -6.35 7.11
CA GLU A 12 12.95 -6.43 6.86
C GLU A 12 13.18 -6.49 5.35
N THR A 13 14.23 -5.82 4.87
CA THR A 13 14.66 -5.96 3.48
C THR A 13 16.15 -5.66 3.36
N ASN A 14 16.85 -6.53 2.62
CA ASN A 14 18.23 -6.33 2.20
C ASN A 14 18.33 -5.80 0.75
N ALA A 15 17.19 -5.47 0.14
CA ALA A 15 17.16 -4.95 -1.21
C ALA A 15 17.72 -3.52 -1.25
N PRO A 16 18.44 -3.13 -2.32
CA PRO A 16 18.92 -1.77 -2.50
C PRO A 16 17.79 -0.72 -2.49
N ILE A 17 16.61 -1.12 -2.95
CA ILE A 17 15.39 -0.31 -2.93
C ILE A 17 14.31 -1.10 -2.16
N PRO A 18 13.82 -0.60 -1.02
CA PRO A 18 12.75 -1.26 -0.29
C PRO A 18 11.42 -1.13 -1.05
N MET A 19 10.65 -2.22 -1.10
CA MET A 19 9.38 -2.30 -1.83
C MET A 19 8.22 -2.51 -0.87
N ALA A 20 7.15 -1.72 -1.00
CA ALA A 20 5.89 -1.94 -0.30
C ALA A 20 5.02 -2.93 -1.10
N LEU A 21 4.29 -3.77 -0.37
CA LEU A 21 3.42 -4.80 -0.95
C LEU A 21 1.99 -4.28 -1.07
N VAL A 22 1.37 -4.48 -2.23
CA VAL A 22 -0.01 -4.07 -2.50
C VAL A 22 -0.91 -5.28 -2.57
N TYR A 23 -2.03 -5.26 -1.85
CA TYR A 23 -3.03 -6.33 -1.81
C TYR A 23 -4.41 -5.80 -2.16
N ASN A 24 -5.23 -6.62 -2.82
CA ASN A 24 -6.63 -6.31 -3.06
C ASN A 24 -7.52 -6.75 -1.86
N ARG A 25 -8.83 -6.53 -1.99
CA ARG A 25 -9.84 -6.89 -0.97
C ARG A 25 -9.90 -8.39 -0.67
N ASP A 26 -9.58 -9.25 -1.62
CA ASP A 26 -9.54 -10.72 -1.45
C ASP A 26 -8.23 -11.19 -0.79
N ARG A 27 -7.41 -10.25 -0.28
CA ARG A 27 -6.09 -10.49 0.33
C ARG A 27 -5.07 -11.09 -0.65
N ASN A 28 -5.33 -11.02 -1.95
CA ASN A 28 -4.37 -11.43 -2.98
C ASN A 28 -3.35 -10.32 -3.20
N ARG A 29 -2.07 -10.71 -3.31
CA ARG A 29 -0.98 -9.79 -3.65
C ARG A 29 -1.13 -9.37 -5.11
N MET A 30 -1.31 -8.08 -5.34
CA MET A 30 -1.43 -7.50 -6.68
C MET A 30 -0.08 -7.11 -7.27
N GLY A 31 0.87 -6.71 -6.42
CA GLY A 31 2.18 -6.27 -6.87
C GLY A 31 3.00 -5.64 -5.75
N GLU A 32 3.98 -4.85 -6.16
CA GLU A 32 4.88 -4.12 -5.27
C GLU A 32 5.19 -2.74 -5.85
N ILE A 33 5.43 -1.78 -4.97
CA ILE A 33 5.77 -0.40 -5.32
C ILE A 33 7.04 0.03 -4.58
N PRO A 34 7.97 0.75 -5.23
CA PRO A 34 9.11 1.32 -4.53
C PRO A 34 8.67 2.25 -3.40
N ILE A 35 9.32 2.14 -2.24
CA ILE A 35 9.06 3.05 -1.12
C ILE A 35 9.82 4.35 -1.38
N THR A 36 9.18 5.23 -2.14
CA THR A 36 9.62 6.63 -2.28
C THR A 36 9.23 7.44 -1.04
N LYS A 37 9.67 8.70 -0.97
CA LYS A 37 9.27 9.61 0.10
C LYS A 37 7.75 9.79 0.12
N GLU A 38 7.14 9.97 -1.06
CA GLU A 38 5.70 10.14 -1.22
C GLU A 38 4.93 8.94 -0.67
N ILE A 39 5.36 7.71 -1.00
CA ILE A 39 4.74 6.49 -0.46
C ILE A 39 4.92 6.41 1.06
N ARG A 40 6.09 6.78 1.58
CA ARG A 40 6.38 6.73 3.01
C ARG A 40 5.57 7.75 3.81
N ASP A 41 5.34 8.93 3.24
CA ASP A 41 4.54 9.99 3.86
C ASP A 41 3.04 9.62 3.98
N LEU A 42 2.58 8.57 3.28
CA LEU A 42 1.23 8.01 3.45
C LEU A 42 1.08 7.25 4.78
N PHE A 43 2.17 6.81 5.41
CA PHE A 43 2.16 6.00 6.62
C PHE A 43 2.34 6.90 7.85
N PRO A 44 1.39 6.89 8.80
CA PRO A 44 1.61 7.54 10.08
C PRO A 44 2.83 6.96 10.81
N PRO A 45 3.47 7.73 11.72
CA PRO A 45 4.61 7.23 12.50
C PRO A 45 4.28 5.92 13.24
N GLY A 46 5.14 4.90 13.08
CA GLY A 46 4.96 3.59 13.69
C GLY A 46 3.94 2.67 13.00
N VAL A 47 3.28 3.13 11.93
CA VAL A 47 2.34 2.33 11.15
C VAL A 47 3.06 1.67 9.98
N VAL A 48 2.89 0.35 9.84
CA VAL A 48 3.52 -0.45 8.78
C VAL A 48 2.54 -0.92 7.70
N LYS A 49 1.25 -0.69 7.89
CA LYS A 49 0.20 -0.99 6.92
C LYS A 49 -0.84 0.13 6.88
N ILE A 50 -1.27 0.51 5.70
CA ILE A 50 -2.37 1.45 5.49
C ILE A 50 -3.38 0.85 4.52
N PHE A 51 -4.57 1.43 4.54
CA PHE A 51 -5.67 1.08 3.69
C PHE A 51 -6.02 2.26 2.81
N ILE A 52 -6.26 2.02 1.52
CA ILE A 52 -6.55 3.10 0.58
C ILE A 52 -7.74 2.77 -0.31
N GLU A 53 -8.39 3.81 -0.82
CA GLU A 53 -9.30 3.74 -1.96
C GLU A 53 -8.64 4.40 -3.17
N GLY A 54 -8.63 3.72 -4.31
CA GLY A 54 -7.86 4.19 -5.44
C GLY A 54 -7.85 3.23 -6.63
N SER A 55 -6.75 3.25 -7.37
CA SER A 55 -6.43 2.27 -8.41
C SER A 55 -4.95 1.90 -8.36
N PHE A 56 -4.64 0.65 -8.71
CA PHE A 56 -3.28 0.16 -8.81
C PHE A 56 -3.05 -0.44 -10.20
N ASN A 57 -1.98 -0.02 -10.88
CA ASN A 57 -1.54 -0.62 -12.13
C ASN A 57 -0.37 -1.58 -11.86
N PRO A 58 -0.60 -2.90 -11.90
CA PRO A 58 0.44 -3.88 -11.64
C PRO A 58 1.52 -3.95 -12.73
N LYS A 59 1.27 -3.42 -13.93
CA LYS A 59 2.25 -3.47 -15.03
C LYS A 59 3.41 -2.53 -14.82
N ASP A 60 3.15 -1.34 -14.27
CA ASP A 60 4.16 -0.29 -14.06
C ASP A 60 4.37 0.06 -12.58
N GLY A 61 3.60 -0.54 -11.66
CA GLY A 61 3.71 -0.30 -10.23
C GLY A 61 3.12 1.04 -9.80
N THR A 62 2.25 1.67 -10.60
CA THR A 62 1.67 2.98 -10.27
C THR A 62 0.46 2.83 -9.38
N LEU A 63 0.35 3.74 -8.41
CA LEU A 63 -0.75 3.81 -7.46
C LEU A 63 -1.39 5.20 -7.51
N ASP A 64 -2.69 5.27 -7.79
CA ASP A 64 -3.51 6.48 -7.67
C ASP A 64 -4.35 6.40 -6.39
N VAL A 65 -4.05 7.27 -5.43
CA VAL A 65 -4.67 7.28 -4.09
C VAL A 65 -5.72 8.37 -4.02
N LYS A 66 -6.98 8.00 -3.75
CA LYS A 66 -8.10 8.94 -3.56
C LYS A 66 -8.40 9.21 -2.10
N VAL A 67 -8.38 8.15 -1.28
CA VAL A 67 -8.63 8.24 0.17
C VAL A 67 -7.63 7.34 0.89
N ILE A 68 -7.07 7.83 2.00
CA ILE A 68 -6.22 7.06 2.90
C ILE A 68 -6.99 6.83 4.19
N HIS A 69 -7.04 5.58 4.61
CA HIS A 69 -7.57 5.16 5.89
C HIS A 69 -6.42 4.64 6.76
N PRO A 70 -5.93 5.45 7.72
CA PRO A 70 -4.82 5.06 8.59
C PRO A 70 -5.24 4.06 9.68
N ASP A 71 -6.55 3.90 9.92
CA ASP A 71 -7.07 2.92 10.89
C ASP A 71 -6.77 1.49 10.39
N PRO A 72 -6.05 0.68 11.17
CA PRO A 72 -5.78 -0.71 10.81
C PRO A 72 -7.03 -1.59 10.67
N ASN A 73 -8.21 -1.08 11.07
CA ASN A 73 -9.53 -1.71 10.96
C ASN A 73 -10.45 -0.98 9.97
N ALA A 74 -9.93 -0.03 9.19
CA ALA A 74 -10.71 0.80 8.26
C ALA A 74 -11.58 -0.01 7.29
N PHE A 75 -11.15 -1.22 6.97
CA PHE A 75 -11.92 -2.16 6.20
C PHE A 75 -12.11 -3.45 7.01
N ASP A 76 -13.34 -3.94 7.02
CA ASP A 76 -13.72 -5.23 7.60
C ASP A 76 -13.16 -6.36 6.70
N TRP A 77 -11.86 -6.66 6.89
CA TRP A 77 -11.02 -7.43 5.94
C TRP A 77 -10.48 -8.75 6.45
#